data_AF-A0A1F8RMH3-F1
#
_entry.id   AF-A0A1F8RMH3-F1
#
_cell.length_a   1.000
_cell.length_b   1.000
_cell.length_c   1.000
_cell.angle_alpha   90.00
_cell.angle_beta   90.00
_cell.angle_gamma   90.00
#
_symmetry.space_group_name_H-M   'P 1'
#
loop_
_entity.id
_entity.type
_entity.pdbx_description
1 polymer ?
#
loop_
_entity_poly.entity_id
_entity_poly.type
_entity_poly.pdbx_seq_one_letter_code
_entity_poly.pdbx_strand_id
1 'polypeptide(L)' 'MATLVWETVSQHWCDLMNQEAELLEARVYPADILPDVGVPYQVSARKCSLGISCNLAGYACRWSYINPGYDPFEEK' A
#
# COMPACT_ATOMS: atom_id res chain seq x y z
N MET A 1 -6.43 13.68 18.41
CA MET A 1 -6.83 13.53 16.99
C MET A 1 -6.06 12.37 16.41
N ALA A 2 -6.71 11.49 15.65
CA ALA A 2 -6.00 10.39 14.98
C ALA A 2 -5.20 10.92 13.78
N THR A 3 -3.97 10.42 13.60
CA THR A 3 -3.06 10.89 12.55
C THR A 3 -2.95 9.84 11.45
N LEU A 4 -3.23 10.22 10.21
CA LEU A 4 -3.02 9.37 9.03
C LEU A 4 -1.68 9.69 8.39
N VAL A 5 -0.86 8.66 8.19
CA VAL A 5 0.44 8.74 7.51
C VAL A 5 0.52 7.68 6.42
N TRP A 6 0.97 8.06 5.23
CA TRP A 6 1.35 7.10 4.19
C TRP A 6 2.81 6.70 4.39
N GLU A 7 3.06 5.43 4.59
CA GLU A 7 4.41 4.89 4.83
C GLU A 7 4.77 3.87 3.76
N THR A 8 5.96 4.01 3.18
CA THR A 8 6.49 3.04 2.21
C THR A 8 6.92 1.78 2.96
N VAL A 9 6.27 0.66 2.68
CA VAL A 9 6.54 -0.64 3.31
C VAL A 9 7.47 -1.52 2.49
N SER A 10 7.53 -1.30 1.18
CA SER A 10 8.40 -2.03 0.28
C SER A 10 8.66 -1.22 -0.98
N GLN A 11 9.84 -1.40 -1.57
CA GLN A 11 10.22 -0.83 -2.85
C GLN A 11 10.69 -1.96 -3.76
N HIS A 12 10.29 -1.92 -5.03
CA HIS A 12 10.68 -2.90 -6.02
C HIS A 12 10.72 -2.29 -7.42
N TRP A 13 11.53 -2.89 -8.30
CA TRP A 13 11.51 -2.54 -9.71
C TRP A 13 10.23 -3.07 -10.37
N CYS A 14 9.52 -2.21 -11.11
CA CYS A 14 8.32 -2.58 -11.85
C CYS A 14 8.63 -2.73 -13.34
N ASP A 15 8.55 -3.96 -13.85
CA ASP A 15 8.83 -4.26 -15.27
C ASP A 15 7.78 -3.66 -16.23
N LEU A 16 6.53 -3.50 -15.78
CA LEU A 16 5.44 -2.96 -16.61
C LEU A 16 5.64 -1.48 -16.96
N MET A 17 6.19 -0.71 -16.02
CA MET A 17 6.43 0.72 -16.17
C MET A 17 7.92 1.06 -16.35
N ASN A 18 8.80 0.06 -16.22
CA ASN A 18 10.25 0.17 -16.30
C ASN A 18 10.83 1.25 -15.36
N GLN A 19 10.35 1.28 -14.12
CA GLN A 19 10.76 2.23 -13.09
C GLN A 19 10.53 1.65 -11.69
N GLU A 20 11.09 2.31 -10.68
CA GLU A 20 10.91 1.93 -9.28
C GLU A 20 9.48 2.20 -8.81
N ALA A 21 8.91 1.22 -8.11
CA ALA A 21 7.57 1.24 -7.54
C ALA A 21 7.64 1.07 -6.03
N GLU A 22 6.78 1.79 -5.32
CA GLU A 22 6.69 1.74 -3.88
C GLU A 22 5.33 1.18 -3.50
N LEU A 23 5.31 0.25 -2.54
CA LEU A 23 4.09 -0.18 -1.86
C LEU A 23 3.94 0.64 -0.60
N LEU A 24 2.78 1.27 -0.45
CA LEU A 24 2.48 2.16 0.66
C LEU A 24 1.28 1.66 1.45
N GLU A 25 1.35 1.85 2.77
CA GLU A 25 0.23 1.68 3.69
C GLU A 25 -0.20 3.03 4.26
N ALA A 26 -1.51 3.27 4.30
CA ALA A 26 -2.08 4.36 5.09
C ALA A 26 -2.25 3.86 6.52
N ARG A 27 -1.39 4.34 7.42
CA ARG A 27 -1.38 3.99 8.85
C ARG A 27 -2.09 5.08 9.63
N VAL A 28 -3.07 4.67 10.43
CA VAL A 28 -3.83 5.54 11.33
C VAL A 28 -3.35 5.30 12.75
N TYR A 29 -2.75 6.32 13.35
CA TYR A 29 -2.27 6.31 14.73
C TYR A 29 -3.34 6.93 15.64
N PRO A 30 -3.83 6.20 16.66
CA PRO A 30 -4.75 6.75 17.64
C PRO A 30 -4.07 7.85 18.48
N ALA A 31 -4.86 8.78 18.99
CA ALA A 31 -4.35 9.91 19.78
C ALA A 31 -3.82 9.48 21.15
N ASP A 32 -4.34 8.38 21.69
CA ASP A 32 -4.01 7.85 23.00
C ASP A 32 -3.35 6.48 22.83
N ILE A 33 -2.25 6.25 23.57
CA ILE A 33 -1.55 4.97 23.59
C ILE A 33 -2.39 4.02 24.44
N LEU A 34 -3.10 3.10 23.78
CA LEU A 34 -3.78 2.00 24.45
C LEU A 34 -2.71 1.00 24.94
N PRO A 35 -2.62 0.72 26.26
CA PRO A 35 -1.51 -0.04 26.83
C PRO A 35 -1.45 -1.53 26.46
N ASP A 36 -2.42 -2.05 25.67
CA ASP A 36 -2.57 -3.49 25.38
C ASP A 36 -2.91 -3.81 23.90
N VAL A 37 -2.87 -2.84 22.98
CA VAL A 37 -3.03 -3.12 21.55
C VAL A 37 -1.67 -3.29 20.89
N GLY A 38 -1.42 -4.44 20.28
CA GLY A 38 -0.12 -4.81 19.69
C GLY A 38 0.53 -3.73 18.80
N VAL A 39 0.20 -3.68 17.51
CA VAL A 39 0.82 -2.73 16.57
C VAL A 39 0.24 -1.32 16.85
N PRO A 40 1.06 -0.25 16.96
CA PRO A 40 0.61 1.08 17.40
C PRO A 40 -0.23 1.85 16.36
N TYR A 41 -0.62 1.21 15.26
CA TYR A 41 -1.38 1.80 14.18
C TYR A 41 -2.34 0.78 13.54
N GLN A 42 -3.38 1.30 12.90
CA GLN A 42 -4.27 0.52 12.04
C GLN A 42 -3.97 0.84 10.57
N VAL A 43 -3.90 -0.18 9.72
CA VAL A 43 -3.77 0.02 8.26
C VAL A 43 -5.16 0.24 7.68
N SER A 44 -5.42 1.44 7.16
CA SER A 44 -6.73 1.82 6.59
C SER A 44 -6.79 1.63 5.07
N ALA A 45 -5.65 1.71 4.38
CA ALA A 45 -5.57 1.53 2.93
C ALA A 45 -4.15 1.11 2.52
N ARG A 46 -4.03 0.56 1.31
CA ARG A 46 -2.78 0.13 0.70
C ARG A 46 -2.77 0.55 -0.77
N LYS A 47 -1.61 0.90 -1.33
CA LYS A 47 -1.48 1.23 -2.76
C LYS A 47 -0.08 1.01 -3.29
N CYS A 48 0.04 0.89 -4.61
CA CYS A 48 1.29 1.06 -5.34
C CYS A 48 1.42 2.52 -5.81
N SER A 49 2.62 3.10 -5.74
CA SER A 49 2.91 4.47 -6.20
C SER A 49 2.60 4.68 -7.67
N LEU A 50 2.70 3.62 -8.49
CA LEU A 50 2.47 3.67 -9.93
C LEU A 50 1.03 3.37 -10.35
N GLY A 51 0.10 3.23 -9.39
CA GLY A 51 -1.23 2.70 -9.70
C GLY A 51 -2.03 3.56 -10.67
N ILE A 52 -1.90 4.88 -10.60
CA ILE A 52 -2.53 5.80 -11.56
C ILE A 52 -1.97 5.58 -12.97
N SER A 53 -0.63 5.49 -13.10
CA SER A 53 0.02 5.26 -14.39
C SER A 53 -0.37 3.92 -15.00
N CYS A 54 -0.41 2.86 -14.19
CA CYS A 54 -0.85 1.54 -14.64
C CYS A 54 -2.32 1.55 -15.10
N ASN A 55 -3.19 2.28 -14.38
CA ASN A 55 -4.60 2.40 -14.74
C ASN A 55 -4.77 3.11 -16.09
N LEU A 56 -4.05 4.23 -16.30
CA LEU A 56 -4.07 4.98 -17.56
C LEU A 56 -3.51 4.16 -18.74
N ALA A 57 -2.50 3.33 -18.49
CA ALA A 57 -1.94 2.42 -19.48
C ALA A 57 -2.81 1.17 -19.74
N GLY A 58 -3.79 0.88 -18.88
CA GLY A 58 -4.65 -0.30 -18.99
C GLY A 58 -3.97 -1.62 -18.56
N TYR A 59 -2.91 -1.56 -17.76
CA TYR A 59 -2.24 -2.78 -17.28
C TYR A 59 -3.02 -3.44 -16.14
N ALA A 60 -3.12 -4.77 -16.15
CA ALA A 60 -3.66 -5.55 -15.03
C ALA A 60 -2.55 -5.87 -14.00
N CYS A 61 -2.03 -4.84 -13.34
CA CYS A 61 -0.92 -4.97 -12.39
C CYS A 61 -1.34 -5.64 -11.07
N ARG A 62 -0.57 -6.66 -10.66
CA ARG A 62 -0.75 -7.38 -9.39
C ARG A 62 -0.61 -6.49 -8.15
N TRP A 63 0.24 -5.46 -8.20
CA TRP A 63 0.57 -4.59 -7.06
C TRP A 63 -0.35 -3.38 -6.89
N SER A 64 -1.09 -3.00 -7.94
CA SER A 64 -1.93 -1.80 -7.94
C SER A 64 -3.40 -2.10 -7.63
N TYR A 65 -3.74 -3.31 -7.16
CA TYR A 65 -5.14 -3.73 -6.92
C TYR A 65 -6.07 -3.59 -8.15
N ILE A 66 -5.49 -3.50 -9.34
CA ILE A 66 -6.22 -3.43 -10.62
C ILE A 66 -6.31 -4.81 -11.29
N ASN A 67 -5.69 -5.83 -10.71
CA ASN A 67 -5.92 -7.22 -11.05
C ASN A 67 -6.87 -7.85 -10.01
N PRO A 68 -8.15 -8.07 -10.35
CA PRO A 68 -9.15 -8.61 -9.41
C PRO A 68 -8.89 -10.08 -9.01
N GLY A 69 -7.98 -10.78 -9.70
CA GLY A 69 -7.63 -12.18 -9.39
C GLY A 69 -6.41 -12.35 -8.48
N TYR A 70 -5.84 -11.26 -7.95
CA TYR A 70 -4.62 -11.31 -7.15
C TYR A 70 -4.69 -10.33 -5.97
N ASP A 71 -4.53 -10.83 -4.74
CA ASP A 71 -4.30 -9.98 -3.57
C ASP A 71 -2.78 -9.77 -3.38
N PRO A 72 -2.26 -8.54 -3.60
CA PRO A 72 -0.84 -8.26 -3.40
C PRO A 72 -0.32 -8.42 -1.96
N PHE A 73 -1.19 -8.70 -0.98
CA PHE A 73 -0.80 -8.89 0.41
C PHE A 73 -1.15 -10.29 0.96
N GLU A 74 -1.50 -11.26 0.11
CA GLU A 74 -1.70 -12.66 0.51
C GLU A 74 -0.38 -13.41 0.74
N GLU A 75 0.74 -12.99 0.16
CA GLU A 75 2.05 -13.58 0.43
C GLU A 75 2.61 -13.04 1.77
N LYS A 76 2.34 -13.79 2.85
CA LYS A 76 2.97 -13.64 4.18
C LYS A 76 4.30 -14.37 4.27
#